data_AF-A0AAN0JUD3-F1
#
_entry.id   AF-A0AAN0JUD3-F1
#
_cell.length_a   1.000
_cell.length_b   1.000
_cell.length_c   1.000
_cell.angle_alpha   90.00
_cell.angle_beta   90.00
_cell.angle_gamma   90.00
#
_symmetry.space_group_name_H-M   'P 1'
#
loop_
_entity.id
_entity.type
_entity.pdbx_description
1 polymer ?
#
loop_
_entity_poly.entity_id
_entity_poly.type
_entity_poly.pdbx_seq_one_letter_code
_entity_poly.pdbx_strand_id
1 'polypeptide(L)'
;MVYCLIVKMVLPRTLLTSYFLEFLLVGSSQATILSPPSDTVCQGEVQTITCTVTGSQVLLWTYGGDITSFSSGSTLPQYISPFNFTLLFQGNDTLVSVASVNVSASINGSAIECEDTAGSRQQITFNVKHSVPISYLHVVAVSSDTLLIIWTGADCIQSYDVFINGTNVNTTNGMSLLYNTGGAIGSIDVLVNSVDYYGRAVGNLSTQYQFNKYNFEVEAIISNSMSLVIIIKDKYINQQPALLSCELTVTNLTQSSMNCLHERLFIFTNVTEGDVYNYTVTITNVIGSTVKNGSIEIPYLPVEVCPSEVQYSPSTMIMSSVSSVIELGTPTSTVSSISSNCVLPWTVGVLIGAVVVAGITVVLLVIFVILKKCCYFSSNKSNNDNEICSLL
;
A
#
# COMPACT_ATOMS: atom_id res chain seq x y z
N MET A 1 -18.73 29.66 -35.78
CA MET A 1 -19.60 30.83 -35.58
C MET A 1 -18.95 32.02 -36.31
N VAL A 2 -19.65 32.53 -37.34
CA VAL A 2 -19.54 33.85 -37.99
C VAL A 2 -18.17 34.31 -38.58
N TYR A 3 -18.15 34.31 -39.93
CA TYR A 3 -17.54 35.26 -40.89
C TYR A 3 -16.53 36.31 -40.42
N CYS A 4 -15.45 36.47 -41.21
CA CYS A 4 -15.17 37.78 -41.83
C CYS A 4 -14.53 37.65 -43.22
N LEU A 5 -14.86 38.62 -44.05
CA LEU A 5 -14.93 38.62 -45.50
C LEU A 5 -13.78 39.43 -46.12
N ILE A 6 -13.15 38.89 -47.16
CA ILE A 6 -12.61 39.50 -48.39
C ILE A 6 -12.25 40.99 -48.38
N VAL A 7 -11.01 41.31 -48.79
CA VAL A 7 -10.70 42.47 -49.64
C VAL A 7 -9.90 42.03 -50.88
N LYS A 8 -10.57 42.13 -52.04
CA LYS A 8 -10.06 42.21 -53.43
C LYS A 8 -9.24 43.53 -53.55
N MET A 9 -8.20 43.72 -54.35
CA MET A 9 -8.16 43.61 -55.81
C MET A 9 -6.88 44.28 -56.37
N VAL A 10 -6.55 43.94 -57.62
CA VAL A 10 -5.82 44.73 -58.65
C VAL A 10 -4.28 44.62 -58.72
N LEU A 11 -3.83 43.88 -59.73
CA LEU A 11 -2.56 44.08 -60.45
C LEU A 11 -2.71 45.28 -61.41
N PRO A 12 -1.65 46.06 -61.72
CA PRO A 12 -0.97 45.77 -62.99
C PRO A 12 0.57 46.00 -63.01
N ARG A 13 1.16 45.39 -64.04
CA ARG A 13 2.55 45.43 -64.53
C ARG A 13 3.25 46.79 -64.47
N THR A 14 4.52 46.79 -64.04
CA THR A 14 5.66 47.35 -64.80
C THR A 14 7.00 46.83 -64.25
N LEU A 15 7.91 46.50 -65.17
CA LEU A 15 9.28 46.03 -64.94
C LEU A 15 10.19 47.12 -64.33
N LEU A 16 11.34 46.63 -63.80
CA LEU A 16 12.59 47.33 -63.44
C LEU A 16 12.57 47.96 -62.03
N THR A 17 13.25 47.42 -61.03
CA THR A 17 14.72 47.33 -60.97
C THR A 17 15.14 46.58 -59.70
N SER A 18 16.11 45.69 -59.85
CA SER A 18 17.18 45.35 -58.89
C SER A 18 17.01 45.84 -57.45
N TYR A 19 16.54 44.97 -56.55
CA TYR A 19 17.09 44.82 -55.20
C TYR A 19 16.94 43.35 -54.81
N PHE A 20 17.94 42.56 -55.20
CA PHE A 20 18.35 41.37 -54.46
C PHE A 20 18.78 41.86 -53.07
N LEU A 21 17.84 41.96 -52.14
CA LEU A 21 18.16 42.14 -50.73
C LEU A 21 18.21 40.76 -50.11
N GLU A 22 19.43 40.36 -49.81
CA GLU A 22 19.85 39.13 -49.13
C GLU A 22 18.95 38.81 -47.94
N PHE A 23 17.98 37.92 -48.14
CA PHE A 23 17.61 36.99 -47.07
C PHE A 23 18.63 35.85 -47.12
N LEU A 24 19.78 36.10 -46.50
CA LEU A 24 20.65 35.07 -45.95
C LEU A 24 19.80 34.25 -44.95
N LEU A 25 19.10 33.24 -45.46
CA LEU A 25 18.71 32.08 -44.66
C LEU A 25 19.99 31.29 -44.34
N VAL A 26 20.84 31.83 -43.45
CA VAL A 26 21.82 31.02 -42.72
C VAL A 26 21.03 30.29 -41.64
N GLY A 27 20.36 29.24 -42.05
CA GLY A 27 19.72 28.27 -41.17
C GLY A 27 20.56 27.02 -41.09
N SER A 28 21.83 27.12 -40.69
CA SER A 28 22.53 25.96 -40.13
C SER A 28 22.35 26.01 -38.61
N SER A 29 21.21 25.51 -38.12
CA SER A 29 21.07 25.23 -36.70
C SER A 29 21.96 24.04 -36.38
N GLN A 30 23.24 24.31 -36.09
CA GLN A 30 24.15 23.30 -35.59
C GLN A 30 23.75 22.97 -34.16
N ALA A 31 23.62 21.67 -33.88
CA ALA A 31 23.14 21.19 -32.60
C ALA A 31 23.88 19.92 -32.23
N THR A 32 24.34 19.89 -30.98
CA THR A 32 24.95 18.73 -30.34
C THR A 32 24.01 18.26 -29.25
N ILE A 33 23.59 17.00 -29.31
CA ILE A 33 22.73 16.36 -28.31
C ILE A 33 23.50 15.22 -27.70
N LEU A 34 23.58 15.21 -26.37
CA LEU A 34 24.26 14.18 -25.60
C LEU A 34 23.25 13.50 -24.68
N SER A 35 23.20 12.17 -24.71
CA SER A 35 22.24 11.38 -23.93
C SER A 35 22.93 10.19 -23.26
N PRO A 36 22.69 9.91 -21.97
CA PRO A 36 21.73 10.60 -21.09
C PRO A 36 22.22 11.97 -20.56
N PRO A 37 21.33 12.93 -20.24
CA PRO A 37 21.72 14.34 -19.99
C PRO A 37 22.40 14.60 -18.64
N SER A 38 22.35 13.68 -17.68
CA SER A 38 23.20 13.61 -16.47
C SER A 38 22.62 12.53 -15.58
N ASP A 39 23.44 11.55 -15.16
CA ASP A 39 22.98 10.48 -14.28
C ASP A 39 24.01 10.12 -13.22
N THR A 40 23.50 9.74 -12.05
CA THR A 40 24.27 8.93 -11.11
C THR A 40 24.38 7.53 -11.68
N VAL A 41 25.60 7.02 -11.80
CA VAL A 41 25.87 5.72 -12.41
C VAL A 41 26.43 4.76 -11.37
N CYS A 42 26.11 3.48 -11.51
CA CYS A 42 26.55 2.49 -10.54
C CYS A 42 27.90 1.90 -10.93
N GLN A 43 28.78 1.74 -9.94
CA GLN A 43 30.07 1.12 -10.18
C GLN A 43 29.90 -0.31 -10.70
N GLY A 44 30.62 -0.65 -11.77
CA GLY A 44 30.53 -1.94 -12.47
C GLY A 44 29.48 -1.99 -13.58
N GLU A 45 28.56 -1.02 -13.63
CA GLU A 45 27.58 -0.91 -14.70
C GLU A 45 28.26 -0.59 -16.04
N VAL A 46 27.69 -1.06 -17.15
CA VAL A 46 28.11 -0.66 -18.49
C VAL A 46 27.26 0.53 -18.91
N GLN A 47 27.88 1.69 -19.05
CA GLN A 47 27.20 2.91 -19.48
C GLN A 47 27.45 3.20 -20.96
N THR A 48 26.40 3.65 -21.62
CA THR A 48 26.39 3.93 -23.07
C THR A 48 25.89 5.34 -23.29
N ILE A 49 26.73 6.19 -23.87
CA ILE A 49 26.47 7.60 -24.09
C ILE A 49 26.39 7.84 -25.58
N THR A 50 25.30 8.45 -26.03
CA THR A 50 25.10 8.78 -27.44
C THR A 50 25.31 10.27 -27.65
N CYS A 51 26.17 10.62 -28.59
CA CYS A 51 26.26 11.97 -29.13
C CYS A 51 25.72 12.03 -30.55
N THR A 52 24.85 13.00 -30.79
CA THR A 52 24.36 13.36 -32.13
C THR A 52 24.80 14.78 -32.45
N VAL A 53 25.50 14.98 -33.56
CA VAL A 53 25.81 16.31 -34.10
C VAL A 53 25.08 16.50 -35.42
N THR A 54 24.42 17.64 -35.60
CA THR A 54 23.72 18.02 -36.84
C THR A 54 24.30 19.28 -37.44
N GLY A 55 24.37 19.36 -38.78
CA GLY A 55 24.95 20.49 -39.50
C GLY A 55 26.47 20.54 -39.47
N SER A 56 27.12 19.42 -39.13
CA SER A 56 28.58 19.28 -39.04
C SER A 56 29.06 18.01 -39.73
N GLN A 57 30.30 18.06 -40.25
CA GLN A 57 30.97 16.96 -40.93
C GLN A 57 31.94 16.19 -40.01
N VAL A 58 32.16 16.68 -38.78
CA VAL A 58 33.04 16.04 -37.80
C VAL A 58 32.37 16.05 -36.43
N LEU A 59 32.37 14.89 -35.79
CA LEU A 59 31.98 14.72 -34.39
C LEU A 59 33.26 14.52 -33.59
N LEU A 60 33.47 15.34 -32.55
CA LEU A 60 34.63 15.24 -31.66
C LEU A 60 34.18 14.75 -30.29
N TRP A 61 34.94 13.83 -29.73
CA TRP A 61 34.85 13.43 -28.33
C TRP A 61 36.12 13.85 -27.60
N THR A 62 35.94 14.41 -26.41
CA THR A 62 37.05 14.84 -25.54
C THR A 62 36.88 14.21 -24.16
N TYR A 63 37.98 13.65 -23.63
CA TYR A 63 38.04 13.13 -22.26
C TYR A 63 39.45 13.27 -21.71
N GLY A 64 39.61 13.87 -20.52
CA GLY A 64 40.91 13.98 -19.85
C GLY A 64 41.97 14.79 -20.62
N GLY A 65 41.56 15.56 -21.64
CA GLY A 65 42.46 16.29 -22.54
C GLY A 65 42.81 15.53 -23.83
N ASP A 66 42.49 14.24 -23.91
CA ASP A 66 42.60 13.45 -25.14
C ASP A 66 41.38 13.65 -26.03
N ILE A 67 41.58 13.59 -27.35
CA ILE A 67 40.55 13.89 -28.35
C ILE A 67 40.52 12.79 -29.41
N THR A 68 39.31 12.38 -29.78
CA THR A 68 39.03 11.44 -30.87
C THR A 68 37.94 12.02 -31.77
N SER A 69 37.94 11.71 -33.06
CA SER A 69 36.97 12.31 -33.99
C SER A 69 36.47 11.35 -35.07
N PHE A 70 35.18 11.47 -35.38
CA PHE A 70 34.56 10.77 -36.49
C PHE A 70 34.22 11.73 -37.62
N SER A 71 34.48 11.30 -38.84
CA SER A 71 34.23 12.06 -40.06
C SER A 71 34.06 11.10 -41.24
N SER A 72 33.84 11.64 -42.44
CA SER A 72 33.69 10.83 -43.65
C SER A 72 34.88 9.94 -44.00
N GLY A 73 36.07 10.28 -43.52
CA GLY A 73 37.29 9.47 -43.67
C GLY A 73 37.65 8.64 -42.43
N SER A 74 36.96 8.83 -41.30
CA SER A 74 37.29 8.20 -40.02
C SER A 74 36.03 7.61 -39.39
N THR A 75 35.78 6.33 -39.70
CA THR A 75 34.59 5.59 -39.26
C THR A 75 34.93 4.39 -38.37
N LEU A 76 36.21 4.07 -38.23
CA LEU A 76 36.68 2.95 -37.41
C LEU A 76 36.49 3.26 -35.92
N PRO A 77 36.21 2.25 -35.08
CA PRO A 77 36.16 2.42 -33.63
C PRO A 77 37.44 3.05 -33.09
N GLN A 78 37.28 3.95 -32.11
CA GLN A 78 38.39 4.67 -31.48
C GLN A 78 38.32 4.51 -29.96
N TYR A 79 39.44 4.79 -29.29
CA TYR A 79 39.58 4.52 -27.87
C TYR A 79 40.29 5.68 -27.17
N ILE A 80 39.66 6.19 -26.12
CA ILE A 80 40.30 7.07 -25.13
C ILE A 80 39.99 6.45 -23.78
N SER A 81 41.01 5.96 -23.07
CA SER A 81 40.80 5.23 -21.83
C SER A 81 39.95 6.03 -20.84
N PRO A 82 38.87 5.47 -20.25
CA PRO A 82 38.40 4.07 -20.39
C PRO A 82 37.28 3.83 -21.42
N PHE A 83 36.95 4.82 -22.25
CA PHE A 83 35.85 4.80 -23.21
C PHE A 83 36.23 4.16 -24.54
N ASN A 84 35.31 3.34 -25.06
CA ASN A 84 35.33 2.88 -26.44
C ASN A 84 34.29 3.64 -27.25
N PHE A 85 34.69 4.19 -28.38
CA PHE A 85 33.88 5.03 -29.24
C PHE A 85 33.59 4.33 -30.55
N THR A 86 32.32 4.34 -30.96
CA THR A 86 31.88 3.78 -32.23
C THR A 86 30.99 4.78 -32.95
N LEU A 87 31.08 4.80 -34.28
CA LEU A 87 30.16 5.56 -35.12
C LEU A 87 28.95 4.67 -35.41
N LEU A 88 27.75 5.11 -35.01
CA LEU A 88 26.50 4.39 -35.29
C LEU A 88 25.87 4.80 -36.61
N PHE A 89 25.94 6.10 -36.94
CA PHE A 89 25.30 6.64 -38.13
C PHE A 89 26.11 7.77 -38.75
N GLN A 90 26.14 7.79 -40.07
CA GLN A 90 26.72 8.84 -40.88
C GLN A 90 25.76 9.21 -42.02
N GLY A 91 25.12 10.38 -41.89
CA GLY A 91 24.36 11.03 -42.95
C GLY A 91 25.15 12.18 -43.58
N ASN A 92 24.52 12.88 -44.53
CA ASN A 92 25.18 14.00 -45.23
C ASN A 92 25.51 15.18 -44.31
N ASP A 93 24.73 15.42 -43.26
CA ASP A 93 24.93 16.51 -42.27
C ASP A 93 24.61 16.06 -40.83
N THR A 94 24.67 14.76 -40.54
CA THR A 94 24.40 14.25 -39.20
C THR A 94 25.30 13.07 -38.89
N LEU A 95 25.99 13.14 -37.76
CA LEU A 95 26.80 12.05 -37.24
C LEU A 95 26.25 11.64 -35.88
N VAL A 96 26.11 10.33 -35.66
CA VAL A 96 25.73 9.76 -34.37
C VAL A 96 26.83 8.80 -33.94
N SER A 97 27.44 9.08 -32.79
CA SER A 97 28.46 8.25 -32.20
C SER A 97 28.07 7.84 -30.79
N VAL A 98 28.55 6.67 -30.38
CA VAL A 98 28.36 6.13 -29.04
C VAL A 98 29.69 5.92 -28.35
N ALA A 99 29.77 6.38 -27.11
CA ALA A 99 30.83 6.08 -26.15
C ALA A 99 30.32 5.04 -25.14
N SER A 100 31.03 3.93 -24.98
CA SER A 100 30.72 2.87 -24.01
C SER A 100 31.83 2.76 -22.97
N VAL A 101 31.46 2.58 -21.71
CA VAL A 101 32.40 2.46 -20.58
C VAL A 101 31.93 1.46 -19.54
N ASN A 102 32.86 0.70 -18.98
CA ASN A 102 32.64 -0.02 -17.74
C ASN A 102 32.90 0.94 -16.58
N VAL A 103 31.84 1.34 -15.89
CA VAL A 103 31.91 2.35 -14.84
C VAL A 103 32.81 1.85 -13.71
N SER A 104 33.77 2.70 -13.32
CA SER A 104 34.69 2.42 -12.22
C SER A 104 34.91 3.68 -11.39
N ALA A 105 35.48 3.55 -10.19
CA ALA A 105 35.73 4.69 -9.32
C ALA A 105 36.66 5.75 -9.95
N SER A 106 37.47 5.39 -10.95
CA SER A 106 38.41 6.32 -11.61
C SER A 106 37.74 7.36 -12.49
N ILE A 107 36.53 7.11 -12.98
CA ILE A 107 35.78 8.11 -13.77
C ILE A 107 34.92 9.03 -12.89
N ASN A 108 34.92 8.85 -11.57
CA ASN A 108 34.10 9.67 -10.68
C ASN A 108 34.56 11.14 -10.69
N GLY A 109 33.62 12.06 -10.93
CA GLY A 109 33.90 13.50 -11.08
C GLY A 109 34.56 13.89 -12.40
N SER A 110 34.87 12.92 -13.28
CA SER A 110 35.35 13.19 -14.62
C SER A 110 34.19 13.59 -15.55
N ALA A 111 34.52 14.27 -16.64
CA ALA A 111 33.56 14.65 -17.67
C ALA A 111 33.98 14.13 -19.04
N ILE A 112 33.00 13.63 -19.79
CA ILE A 112 33.15 13.33 -21.21
C ILE A 112 32.35 14.35 -22.00
N GLU A 113 32.92 14.77 -23.11
CA GLU A 113 32.41 15.90 -23.87
C GLU A 113 32.28 15.52 -25.33
N CYS A 114 31.19 16.00 -25.94
CA CYS A 114 30.98 15.90 -27.37
C CYS A 114 30.84 17.30 -27.96
N GLU A 115 31.47 17.52 -29.10
CA GLU A 115 31.55 18.81 -29.76
C GLU A 115 31.43 18.65 -31.29
N ASP A 116 30.80 19.65 -31.92
CA ASP A 116 30.77 19.78 -33.38
C ASP A 116 31.86 20.74 -33.90
N THR A 117 32.04 20.79 -35.23
CA THR A 117 33.06 21.68 -35.83
C THR A 117 32.83 23.18 -35.64
N ALA A 118 31.64 23.62 -35.22
CA ALA A 118 31.36 25.03 -34.94
C ALA A 118 31.50 25.40 -33.46
N GLY A 119 31.84 24.44 -32.60
CA GLY A 119 32.04 24.66 -31.17
C GLY A 119 30.79 24.47 -30.31
N SER A 120 29.72 23.87 -30.85
CA SER A 120 28.56 23.47 -30.03
C SER A 120 28.93 22.24 -29.21
N ARG A 121 29.05 22.44 -27.88
CA ARG A 121 29.57 21.44 -26.94
C ARG A 121 28.52 21.02 -25.92
N GLN A 122 28.48 19.72 -25.66
CA GLN A 122 27.73 19.11 -24.56
C GLN A 122 28.66 18.25 -23.72
N GLN A 123 28.39 18.17 -22.41
CA GLN A 123 29.21 17.39 -21.50
C GLN A 123 28.34 16.59 -20.52
N ILE A 124 28.81 15.41 -20.15
CA ILE A 124 28.28 14.62 -19.04
C ILE A 124 29.38 14.49 -17.99
N THR A 125 29.03 14.79 -16.74
CA THR A 125 29.87 14.50 -15.58
C THR A 125 29.39 13.23 -14.90
N PHE A 126 30.30 12.32 -14.59
CA PHE A 126 29.95 11.07 -13.92
C PHE A 126 29.96 11.25 -12.41
N ASN A 127 28.84 10.88 -11.77
CA ASN A 127 28.76 10.71 -10.33
C ASN A 127 28.63 9.21 -10.03
N VAL A 128 29.75 8.57 -9.69
CA VAL A 128 29.82 7.13 -9.49
C VAL A 128 29.41 6.77 -8.07
N LYS A 129 28.35 5.97 -7.96
CA LYS A 129 27.89 5.40 -6.70
C LYS A 129 28.46 4.01 -6.47
N HIS A 130 28.73 3.71 -5.21
CA HIS A 130 29.13 2.38 -4.75
C HIS A 130 27.89 1.56 -4.37
N SER A 131 28.02 0.24 -4.42
CA SER A 131 26.96 -0.66 -3.99
C SER A 131 26.67 -0.54 -2.50
N VAL A 132 25.39 -0.43 -2.18
CA VAL A 132 24.87 -0.43 -0.80
C VAL A 132 24.12 -1.74 -0.59
N PRO A 133 24.46 -2.52 0.46
CA PRO A 133 23.79 -3.78 0.72
C PRO A 133 22.35 -3.56 1.15
N ILE A 134 21.52 -4.60 1.02
CA ILE A 134 20.17 -4.61 1.57
C ILE A 134 20.20 -4.33 3.09
N SER A 135 19.23 -3.56 3.57
CA SER A 135 19.11 -3.18 4.98
C SER A 135 17.79 -3.59 5.62
N TYR A 136 16.84 -4.07 4.82
CA TYR A 136 15.55 -4.56 5.28
C TYR A 136 15.15 -5.83 4.53
N LEU A 137 14.66 -6.82 5.29
CA LEU A 137 14.07 -8.06 4.79
C LEU A 137 12.86 -8.39 5.65
N HIS A 138 11.73 -8.69 5.00
CA HIS A 138 10.50 -9.06 5.68
C HIS A 138 9.76 -10.14 4.90
N VAL A 139 9.13 -11.05 5.64
CA VAL A 139 8.42 -12.20 5.08
C VAL A 139 7.04 -12.25 5.71
N VAL A 140 6.01 -12.31 4.88
CA VAL A 140 4.61 -12.43 5.31
C VAL A 140 3.91 -13.52 4.54
N ALA A 141 2.99 -14.23 5.18
CA ALA A 141 2.09 -15.13 4.48
C ALA A 141 0.98 -14.31 3.81
N VAL A 142 0.74 -14.57 2.53
CA VAL A 142 -0.42 -14.03 1.78
C VAL A 142 -1.53 -15.06 1.61
N SER A 143 -1.21 -16.35 1.76
CA SER A 143 -2.16 -17.48 1.82
C SER A 143 -1.61 -18.59 2.74
N SER A 144 -2.29 -19.74 2.79
CA SER A 144 -1.82 -20.92 3.53
C SER A 144 -0.53 -21.53 2.97
N ASP A 145 -0.21 -21.28 1.71
CA ASP A 145 0.87 -21.93 0.97
C ASP A 145 1.78 -20.92 0.25
N THR A 146 1.53 -19.62 0.39
CA THR A 146 2.29 -18.59 -0.33
C THR A 146 2.82 -17.53 0.62
N LEU A 147 4.13 -17.29 0.53
CA LEU A 147 4.84 -16.22 1.21
C LEU A 147 5.12 -15.08 0.23
N LEU A 148 4.99 -13.85 0.73
CA LEU A 148 5.50 -12.65 0.11
C LEU A 148 6.78 -12.23 0.87
N ILE A 149 7.89 -12.30 0.17
CA ILE A 149 9.22 -11.93 0.64
C ILE A 149 9.52 -10.56 0.04
N ILE A 150 9.85 -9.57 0.86
CA ILE A 150 10.12 -8.20 0.44
C ILE A 150 11.43 -7.74 1.05
N TRP A 151 12.27 -7.09 0.25
CA TRP A 151 13.53 -6.51 0.70
C TRP A 151 13.71 -5.10 0.14
N THR A 152 14.40 -4.24 0.87
CA THR A 152 14.65 -2.86 0.45
C THR A 152 15.99 -2.33 0.99
N GLY A 153 16.33 -1.11 0.58
CA GLY A 153 17.46 -0.34 1.11
C GLY A 153 18.80 -0.61 0.45
N ALA A 154 18.82 -1.41 -0.62
CA ALA A 154 19.96 -1.57 -1.50
C ALA A 154 20.00 -0.45 -2.57
N ASP A 155 21.21 -0.06 -2.96
CA ASP A 155 21.50 0.85 -4.09
C ASP A 155 22.66 0.27 -4.89
N CYS A 156 22.70 0.52 -6.20
CA CYS A 156 23.69 -0.04 -7.11
C CYS A 156 23.87 -1.57 -7.02
N ILE A 157 22.74 -2.27 -7.08
CA ILE A 157 22.62 -3.73 -7.11
C ILE A 157 22.04 -4.14 -8.46
N GLN A 158 22.68 -5.09 -9.13
CA GLN A 158 22.23 -5.62 -10.41
C GLN A 158 21.10 -6.63 -10.22
N SER A 159 21.25 -7.52 -9.24
CA SER A 159 20.30 -8.62 -9.00
C SER A 159 20.33 -9.08 -7.54
N TYR A 160 19.32 -9.86 -7.18
CA TYR A 160 19.16 -10.50 -5.88
C TYR A 160 19.01 -12.00 -6.06
N ASP A 161 19.78 -12.77 -5.30
CA ASP A 161 19.60 -14.21 -5.19
C ASP A 161 18.79 -14.51 -3.93
N VAL A 162 17.66 -15.19 -4.10
CA VAL A 162 16.77 -15.58 -3.01
C VAL A 162 16.93 -17.06 -2.72
N PHE A 163 17.28 -17.37 -1.49
CA PHE A 163 17.45 -18.73 -1.00
C PHE A 163 16.36 -19.08 0.01
N ILE A 164 15.78 -20.26 -0.16
CA ILE A 164 14.82 -20.84 0.80
C ILE A 164 15.40 -22.16 1.28
N ASN A 165 15.53 -22.31 2.60
CA ASN A 165 16.11 -23.51 3.23
C ASN A 165 17.45 -23.93 2.59
N GLY A 166 18.29 -22.94 2.25
CA GLY A 166 19.62 -23.15 1.65
C GLY A 166 19.63 -23.39 0.13
N THR A 167 18.48 -23.46 -0.54
CA THR A 167 18.41 -23.64 -2.00
C THR A 167 18.10 -22.31 -2.69
N ASN A 168 18.86 -21.95 -3.72
CA ASN A 168 18.51 -20.78 -4.56
C ASN A 168 17.22 -21.10 -5.32
N VAL A 169 16.16 -20.33 -5.04
CA VAL A 169 14.85 -20.50 -5.67
C VAL A 169 14.62 -19.49 -6.79
N ASN A 170 15.33 -18.36 -6.78
CA ASN A 170 15.18 -17.32 -7.79
C ASN A 170 16.35 -16.32 -7.80
N THR A 171 16.69 -15.83 -8.99
CA THR A 171 17.54 -14.66 -9.19
C THR A 171 16.72 -13.59 -9.90
N THR A 172 16.55 -12.43 -9.27
CA THR A 172 15.64 -11.38 -9.76
C THR A 172 16.22 -9.99 -9.54
N ASN A 173 15.82 -9.03 -10.38
CA ASN A 173 16.14 -7.61 -10.19
C ASN A 173 15.04 -6.88 -9.40
N GLY A 174 13.94 -7.57 -9.11
CA GLY A 174 12.84 -7.05 -8.29
C GLY A 174 13.19 -7.02 -6.80
N MET A 175 12.40 -6.25 -6.03
CA MET A 175 12.54 -6.12 -4.57
C MET A 175 11.57 -7.02 -3.78
N SER A 176 10.90 -7.94 -4.47
CA SER A 176 9.97 -8.88 -3.86
C SER A 176 9.88 -10.19 -4.62
N LEU A 177 9.45 -11.22 -3.90
CA LEU A 177 9.17 -12.55 -4.44
C LEU A 177 7.92 -13.13 -3.78
N LEU A 178 7.00 -13.64 -4.60
CA LEU A 178 5.96 -14.57 -4.16
C LEU A 178 6.52 -15.98 -4.26
N TYR A 179 6.55 -16.68 -3.13
CA TYR A 179 7.07 -18.04 -3.04
C TYR A 179 5.99 -18.99 -2.56
N ASN A 180 5.66 -20.01 -3.36
CA ASN A 180 4.76 -21.08 -2.95
C ASN A 180 5.55 -22.14 -2.17
N THR A 181 5.16 -22.40 -0.93
CA THR A 181 5.80 -23.35 -0.02
C THR A 181 5.45 -24.80 -0.34
N GLY A 182 4.54 -25.07 -1.26
CA GLY A 182 4.01 -26.40 -1.56
C GLY A 182 3.25 -27.01 -0.39
N GLY A 183 2.78 -26.18 0.55
CA GLY A 183 2.20 -26.65 1.80
C GLY A 183 3.23 -27.13 2.82
N ALA A 184 4.52 -26.78 2.66
CA ALA A 184 5.54 -27.08 3.65
C ALA A 184 5.16 -26.50 5.03
N ILE A 185 5.22 -27.37 6.05
CA ILE A 185 4.86 -27.06 7.43
C ILE A 185 6.15 -26.88 8.22
N GLY A 186 6.19 -25.85 9.07
CA GLY A 186 7.29 -25.60 10.00
C GLY A 186 8.00 -24.27 9.74
N SER A 187 9.29 -24.26 10.05
CA SER A 187 10.13 -23.08 9.93
C SER A 187 10.71 -22.96 8.53
N ILE A 188 10.64 -21.78 7.94
CA ILE A 188 11.15 -21.48 6.60
C ILE A 188 12.27 -20.45 6.75
N ASP A 189 13.49 -20.86 6.43
CA ASP A 189 14.65 -19.97 6.42
C ASP A 189 14.70 -19.25 5.07
N VAL A 190 14.67 -17.92 5.10
CA VAL A 190 14.75 -17.06 3.93
C VAL A 190 16.03 -16.25 4.01
N LEU A 191 16.85 -16.33 2.96
CA LEU A 191 18.06 -15.53 2.80
C LEU A 191 17.97 -14.79 1.46
N VAL A 192 18.25 -13.50 1.46
CA VAL A 192 18.38 -12.70 0.25
C VAL A 192 19.80 -12.17 0.18
N ASN A 193 20.48 -12.42 -0.93
CA ASN A 193 21.80 -11.88 -1.23
C ASN A 193 21.67 -10.80 -2.31
N SER A 194 22.28 -9.64 -2.10
CA SER A 194 22.39 -8.60 -3.12
C SER A 194 23.69 -8.72 -3.90
N VAL A 195 23.62 -8.66 -5.23
CA VAL A 195 24.76 -8.84 -6.15
C VAL A 195 25.01 -7.54 -6.94
N ASP A 196 26.23 -7.01 -6.86
CA ASP A 196 26.61 -5.79 -7.60
C ASP A 196 26.76 -6.05 -9.11
N TYR A 197 27.00 -4.99 -9.88
CA TYR A 197 27.23 -5.07 -11.32
C TYR A 197 28.55 -5.75 -11.72
N TYR A 198 29.43 -6.05 -10.76
CA TYR A 198 30.60 -6.92 -10.98
C TYR A 198 30.28 -8.41 -10.76
N GLY A 199 29.04 -8.76 -10.39
CA GLY A 199 28.65 -10.12 -10.06
C GLY A 199 29.11 -10.57 -8.65
N ARG A 200 29.44 -9.64 -7.76
CA ARG A 200 29.92 -9.94 -6.40
C ARG A 200 28.80 -9.77 -5.39
N ALA A 201 28.76 -10.64 -4.39
CA ALA A 201 27.86 -10.49 -3.25
C ALA A 201 28.26 -9.27 -2.40
N VAL A 202 27.35 -8.33 -2.22
CA VAL A 202 27.56 -7.07 -1.49
C VAL A 202 27.10 -7.19 -0.05
N GLY A 203 26.04 -7.94 0.19
CA GLY A 203 25.45 -8.13 1.50
C GLY A 203 24.35 -9.17 1.47
N ASN A 204 23.98 -9.64 2.65
CA ASN A 204 22.90 -10.58 2.81
C ASN A 204 22.08 -10.26 4.06
N LEU A 205 20.82 -10.66 4.03
CA LEU A 205 19.93 -10.66 5.17
C LEU A 205 19.22 -11.99 5.18
N SER A 206 19.13 -12.57 6.37
CA SER A 206 18.37 -13.78 6.62
C SER A 206 17.29 -13.51 7.65
N THR A 207 16.13 -14.11 7.44
CA THR A 207 15.07 -14.16 8.43
C THR A 207 14.44 -15.54 8.42
N GLN A 208 13.86 -15.91 9.54
CA GLN A 208 13.14 -17.16 9.68
C GLN A 208 11.65 -16.85 9.79
N TYR A 209 10.87 -17.46 8.91
CA TYR A 209 9.42 -17.36 8.95
C TYR A 209 8.83 -18.63 9.57
N GLN A 210 8.05 -18.45 10.63
CA GLN A 210 7.30 -19.54 11.26
C GLN A 210 5.81 -19.24 11.15
N PHE A 211 5.07 -20.20 10.62
CA PHE A 211 3.61 -20.15 10.69
C PHE A 211 3.16 -20.51 12.11
N ASN A 212 2.25 -19.71 12.67
CA ASN A 212 1.64 -20.00 13.97
C ASN A 212 0.29 -20.71 13.82
N LYS A 213 -0.12 -21.41 14.87
CA LYS A 213 -1.52 -21.85 15.00
C LYS A 213 -2.45 -20.63 15.00
N TYR A 214 -3.65 -20.82 14.49
CA TYR A 214 -4.64 -19.74 14.46
C TYR A 214 -4.99 -19.28 15.87
N ASN A 215 -5.03 -17.96 16.10
CA ASN A 215 -5.30 -17.40 17.42
C ASN A 215 -6.60 -16.58 17.39
N PHE A 216 -7.50 -16.91 18.31
CA PHE A 216 -8.83 -16.33 18.38
C PHE A 216 -9.38 -16.39 19.81
N GLU A 217 -10.42 -15.61 20.05
CA GLU A 217 -11.26 -15.66 21.24
C GLU A 217 -12.70 -15.97 20.87
N VAL A 218 -13.43 -16.49 21.84
CA VAL A 218 -14.87 -16.74 21.72
C VAL A 218 -15.55 -15.99 22.85
N GLU A 219 -16.57 -15.23 22.51
CA GLU A 219 -17.46 -14.56 23.44
C GLU A 219 -18.86 -15.15 23.28
N ALA A 220 -19.47 -15.55 24.39
CA ALA A 220 -20.85 -16.02 24.42
C ALA A 220 -21.70 -15.05 25.25
N ILE A 221 -22.82 -14.59 24.68
CA ILE A 221 -23.74 -13.65 25.34
C ILE A 221 -25.18 -14.13 25.19
N ILE A 222 -26.02 -13.73 26.13
CA ILE A 222 -27.46 -13.98 26.09
C ILE A 222 -28.15 -12.71 25.58
N SER A 223 -28.98 -12.86 24.56
CA SER A 223 -29.82 -11.79 24.02
C SER A 223 -31.29 -12.09 24.30
N ASN A 224 -32.01 -11.11 24.87
CA ASN A 224 -33.46 -11.17 25.11
C ASN A 224 -33.96 -12.41 25.88
N SER A 225 -33.16 -12.96 26.79
CA SER A 225 -33.50 -14.10 27.69
C SER A 225 -33.83 -15.45 27.01
N MET A 226 -33.96 -15.51 25.68
CA MET A 226 -34.24 -16.74 24.93
C MET A 226 -33.34 -16.89 23.69
N SER A 227 -32.18 -16.24 23.66
CA SER A 227 -31.24 -16.43 22.56
C SER A 227 -29.80 -16.46 23.05
N LEU A 228 -29.06 -17.47 22.60
CA LEU A 228 -27.62 -17.58 22.79
C LEU A 228 -26.91 -17.03 21.55
N VAL A 229 -26.01 -16.08 21.74
CA VAL A 229 -25.15 -15.54 20.68
C VAL A 229 -23.71 -15.93 20.95
N ILE A 230 -23.05 -16.56 19.99
CA ILE A 230 -21.62 -16.90 20.04
C ILE A 230 -20.89 -16.07 18.99
N ILE A 231 -19.86 -15.35 19.43
CA ILE A 231 -19.04 -14.46 18.60
C ILE A 231 -17.60 -14.96 18.63
N ILE A 232 -17.02 -15.23 17.47
CA ILE A 232 -15.62 -15.60 17.29
C ILE A 232 -14.85 -14.36 16.87
N LYS A 233 -13.88 -13.94 17.68
CA LYS A 233 -13.02 -12.78 17.41
C LYS A 233 -11.62 -13.23 17.09
N ASP A 234 -11.14 -12.86 15.92
CA ASP A 234 -9.77 -13.16 15.52
C ASP A 234 -8.80 -12.26 16.31
N LYS A 235 -7.79 -12.86 16.95
CA LYS A 235 -6.69 -12.08 17.52
C LYS A 235 -5.70 -11.81 16.41
N TYR A 236 -5.53 -10.55 16.03
CA TYR A 236 -4.49 -10.18 15.06
C TYR A 236 -3.10 -10.42 15.65
N ILE A 237 -2.50 -11.56 15.28
CA ILE A 237 -1.06 -11.78 15.40
C ILE A 237 -0.51 -11.80 13.98
N ASN A 238 0.59 -11.07 13.74
CA ASN A 238 1.37 -11.21 12.52
C ASN A 238 1.70 -12.71 12.32
N GLN A 239 1.59 -13.26 11.11
CA GLN A 239 1.83 -14.69 10.77
C GLN A 239 0.63 -15.66 10.89
N GLN A 240 -0.60 -15.22 10.64
CA GLN A 240 -1.74 -16.15 10.49
C GLN A 240 -1.85 -16.68 9.06
N PRO A 241 -1.60 -17.98 8.80
CA PRO A 241 -1.90 -18.59 7.51
C PRO A 241 -3.41 -18.67 7.27
N ALA A 242 -3.81 -18.92 6.02
CA ALA A 242 -5.21 -19.11 5.69
C ALA A 242 -5.84 -20.28 6.46
N LEU A 243 -7.13 -20.12 6.78
CA LEU A 243 -7.93 -21.11 7.48
C LEU A 243 -8.26 -22.28 6.56
N LEU A 244 -8.07 -23.50 7.05
CA LEU A 244 -8.45 -24.73 6.34
C LEU A 244 -9.84 -25.21 6.76
N SER A 245 -10.14 -25.17 8.06
CA SER A 245 -11.46 -25.51 8.59
C SER A 245 -11.78 -24.70 9.85
N CYS A 246 -13.07 -24.51 10.09
CA CYS A 246 -13.59 -23.88 11.29
C CYS A 246 -14.90 -24.57 11.64
N GLU A 247 -14.98 -25.14 12.83
CA GLU A 247 -16.17 -25.81 13.33
C GLU A 247 -16.55 -25.22 14.70
N LEU A 248 -17.78 -24.75 14.82
CA LEU A 248 -18.42 -24.44 16.09
C LEU A 248 -19.35 -25.59 16.43
N THR A 249 -19.15 -26.21 17.59
CA THR A 249 -20.09 -27.18 18.15
C THR A 249 -20.75 -26.64 19.40
N VAL A 250 -22.05 -26.88 19.55
CA VAL A 250 -22.83 -26.52 20.74
C VAL A 250 -23.64 -27.72 21.19
N THR A 251 -23.43 -28.19 22.41
CA THR A 251 -24.15 -29.33 22.97
C THR A 251 -25.60 -28.96 23.28
N ASN A 252 -26.51 -29.93 23.25
CA ASN A 252 -27.93 -29.76 23.57
C ASN A 252 -28.74 -28.87 22.60
N LEU A 253 -28.22 -28.63 21.39
CA LEU A 253 -28.95 -27.98 20.29
C LEU A 253 -29.13 -28.95 19.12
N THR A 254 -30.23 -28.79 18.36
CA THR A 254 -30.57 -29.62 17.20
C THR A 254 -29.60 -29.43 16.02
N GLN A 255 -29.01 -28.25 15.89
CA GLN A 255 -27.84 -27.99 15.03
C GLN A 255 -26.61 -27.83 15.93
N SER A 256 -25.95 -28.95 16.21
CA SER A 256 -24.84 -29.02 17.15
C SER A 256 -23.47 -28.78 16.52
N SER A 257 -23.37 -28.63 15.20
CA SER A 257 -22.13 -28.33 14.46
C SER A 257 -22.42 -27.34 13.33
N MET A 258 -21.61 -26.27 13.26
CA MET A 258 -21.72 -25.17 12.31
C MET A 258 -20.34 -24.90 11.69
N ASN A 259 -20.30 -24.64 10.39
CA ASN A 259 -19.08 -24.19 9.73
C ASN A 259 -18.88 -22.68 10.00
N CYS A 260 -17.74 -22.33 10.62
CA CYS A 260 -17.42 -20.94 10.98
C CYS A 260 -16.36 -20.29 10.09
N LEU A 261 -16.09 -20.83 8.90
CA LEU A 261 -15.09 -20.26 7.98
C LEU A 261 -15.47 -18.87 7.46
N HIS A 262 -16.77 -18.65 7.20
CA HIS A 262 -17.28 -17.41 6.60
C HIS A 262 -18.13 -16.57 7.56
N GLU A 263 -18.71 -17.21 8.58
CA GLU A 263 -19.51 -16.55 9.60
C GLU A 263 -18.81 -16.64 10.95
N ARG A 264 -18.78 -15.51 11.66
CA ARG A 264 -18.14 -15.36 12.97
C ARG A 264 -19.13 -15.05 14.09
N LEU A 265 -20.42 -14.97 13.76
CA LEU A 265 -21.49 -14.65 14.69
C LEU A 265 -22.61 -15.66 14.46
N PHE A 266 -22.99 -16.36 15.53
CA PHE A 266 -24.03 -17.40 15.51
C PHE A 266 -25.10 -17.06 16.53
N ILE A 267 -26.37 -17.15 16.14
CA ILE A 267 -27.51 -16.89 17.01
C ILE A 267 -28.36 -18.15 17.08
N PHE A 268 -28.59 -18.64 18.29
CA PHE A 268 -29.43 -19.80 18.57
C PHE A 268 -30.66 -19.36 19.36
N THR A 269 -31.85 -19.53 18.78
CA THR A 269 -33.13 -19.15 19.38
C THR A 269 -33.84 -20.31 20.09
N ASN A 270 -33.41 -21.55 19.86
CA ASN A 270 -33.99 -22.75 20.46
C ASN A 270 -33.26 -23.13 21.75
N VAL A 271 -33.15 -22.18 22.67
CA VAL A 271 -32.55 -22.41 24.00
C VAL A 271 -33.64 -22.49 25.07
N THR A 272 -33.37 -23.25 26.12
CA THR A 272 -34.29 -23.50 27.24
C THR A 272 -33.74 -22.81 28.48
N GLU A 273 -34.61 -22.16 29.24
CA GLU A 273 -34.25 -21.52 30.50
C GLU A 273 -33.77 -22.56 31.52
N GLY A 274 -32.71 -22.23 32.25
CA GLY A 274 -32.08 -23.13 33.22
C GLY A 274 -31.10 -24.13 32.62
N ASP A 275 -31.05 -24.27 31.28
CA ASP A 275 -30.12 -25.19 30.64
C ASP A 275 -28.72 -24.58 30.46
N VAL A 276 -27.71 -25.44 30.55
CA VAL A 276 -26.31 -25.10 30.29
C VAL A 276 -25.91 -25.58 28.90
N TYR A 277 -25.40 -24.65 28.10
CA TYR A 277 -24.90 -24.91 26.75
C TYR A 277 -23.37 -24.86 26.75
N ASN A 278 -22.74 -26.00 26.43
CA ASN A 278 -21.30 -26.05 26.21
C ASN A 278 -21.02 -25.83 24.73
N TYR A 279 -20.08 -24.94 24.44
CA TYR A 279 -19.61 -24.70 23.08
C TYR A 279 -18.13 -25.06 22.95
N THR A 280 -17.77 -25.54 21.78
CA THR A 280 -16.40 -25.85 21.38
C THR A 280 -16.17 -25.32 19.98
N VAL A 281 -15.27 -24.35 19.84
CA VAL A 281 -14.83 -23.81 18.56
C VAL A 281 -13.47 -24.40 18.24
N THR A 282 -13.36 -25.07 17.10
CA THR A 282 -12.13 -25.63 16.57
C THR A 282 -11.78 -24.92 15.26
N ILE A 283 -10.63 -24.25 15.23
CA ILE A 283 -10.12 -23.62 14.02
C ILE A 283 -8.82 -24.31 13.62
N THR A 284 -8.75 -24.78 12.38
CA THR A 284 -7.59 -25.49 11.84
C THR A 284 -6.95 -24.68 10.72
N ASN A 285 -5.62 -24.58 10.79
CA ASN A 285 -4.79 -24.11 9.69
C ASN A 285 -3.74 -25.16 9.33
N VAL A 286 -2.83 -24.84 8.41
CA VAL A 286 -1.76 -25.75 7.96
C VAL A 286 -0.81 -26.21 9.07
N ILE A 287 -0.73 -25.50 10.20
CA ILE A 287 0.11 -25.86 11.36
C ILE A 287 -0.63 -26.78 12.33
N GLY A 288 -1.96 -26.73 12.35
CA GLY A 288 -2.81 -27.59 13.14
C GLY A 288 -4.02 -26.85 13.70
N SER A 289 -4.68 -27.48 14.66
CA SER A 289 -5.91 -26.97 15.25
C SER A 289 -5.67 -26.22 16.56
N THR A 290 -6.43 -25.14 16.73
CA THR A 290 -6.64 -24.43 17.99
C THR A 290 -8.08 -24.63 18.42
N VAL A 291 -8.28 -25.02 19.67
CA VAL A 291 -9.60 -25.31 20.25
C VAL A 291 -9.88 -24.33 21.38
N LYS A 292 -11.09 -23.77 21.42
CA LYS A 292 -11.61 -22.93 22.51
C LYS A 292 -12.95 -23.47 22.97
N ASN A 293 -13.03 -23.77 24.26
CA ASN A 293 -14.23 -24.31 24.90
C ASN A 293 -14.78 -23.29 25.89
N GLY A 294 -16.08 -23.32 26.09
CA GLY A 294 -16.73 -22.57 27.15
C GLY A 294 -18.14 -23.09 27.41
N SER A 295 -18.79 -22.50 28.41
CA SER A 295 -20.15 -22.84 28.81
C SER A 295 -20.91 -21.57 29.15
N ILE A 296 -22.22 -21.59 28.92
CA ILE A 296 -23.12 -20.50 29.28
C ILE A 296 -24.46 -21.07 29.73
N GLU A 297 -24.98 -20.55 30.83
CA GLU A 297 -26.26 -20.95 31.42
C GLU A 297 -27.31 -19.90 31.07
N ILE A 298 -28.48 -20.34 30.62
CA ILE A 298 -29.61 -19.42 30.37
C ILE A 298 -30.31 -19.16 31.71
N PRO A 299 -30.34 -17.93 32.21
CA PRO A 299 -30.98 -17.63 33.49
C PRO A 299 -32.49 -17.83 33.40
N TYR A 300 -33.10 -18.30 34.48
CA TYR A 300 -34.55 -18.33 34.63
C TYR A 300 -35.13 -16.92 34.55
N LEU A 301 -36.24 -16.76 33.84
CA LEU A 301 -37.01 -15.52 33.93
C LEU A 301 -37.46 -15.30 35.39
N PRO A 302 -37.33 -14.08 35.93
CA PRO A 302 -37.82 -13.79 37.27
C PRO A 302 -39.33 -14.03 37.30
N VAL A 303 -39.77 -14.93 38.18
CA VAL A 303 -41.20 -15.16 38.43
C VAL A 303 -41.79 -13.87 38.99
N GLU A 304 -42.63 -13.20 38.19
CA GLU A 304 -43.39 -12.05 38.65
C GLU A 304 -44.52 -12.55 39.57
N VAL A 305 -44.24 -12.59 40.87
CA VAL A 305 -45.26 -12.90 41.88
C VAL A 305 -46.10 -11.65 42.10
N CYS A 306 -47.22 -11.54 41.40
CA CYS A 306 -48.21 -10.51 41.70
C CYS A 306 -48.81 -10.76 43.10
N PRO A 307 -48.66 -9.85 44.07
CA PRO A 307 -49.31 -10.01 45.36
C PRO A 307 -50.83 -9.86 45.18
N SER A 308 -51.57 -10.92 45.50
CA SER A 308 -53.04 -10.91 45.56
C SER A 308 -53.52 -9.91 46.62
N GLU A 309 -54.36 -8.95 46.24
CA GLU A 309 -54.99 -7.98 47.15
C GLU A 309 -55.81 -8.70 48.22
N VAL A 310 -55.37 -8.60 49.48
CA VAL A 310 -56.16 -9.04 50.63
C VAL A 310 -57.06 -7.87 51.06
N GLN A 311 -58.36 -7.97 50.81
CA GLN A 311 -59.36 -7.07 51.38
C GLN A 311 -59.51 -7.33 52.89
N TYR A 312 -59.18 -6.34 53.72
CA TYR A 312 -59.60 -6.31 55.12
C TYR A 312 -60.46 -5.07 55.39
N SER A 313 -61.75 -5.32 55.66
CA SER A 313 -62.66 -4.36 56.31
C SER A 313 -62.37 -4.29 57.82
N PRO A 314 -62.38 -3.10 58.46
CA PRO A 314 -62.07 -2.98 59.88
C PRO A 314 -63.32 -3.06 60.75
N SER A 315 -63.30 -3.96 61.74
CA SER A 315 -64.21 -3.92 62.89
C SER A 315 -63.40 -3.99 64.18
N THR A 316 -63.89 -3.25 65.17
CA THR A 316 -63.19 -2.59 66.27
C THR A 316 -63.02 -3.45 67.54
N MET A 317 -62.00 -3.09 68.35
CA MET A 317 -61.89 -3.20 69.83
C MET A 317 -61.51 -4.59 70.41
N ILE A 318 -60.63 -4.79 71.41
CA ILE A 318 -59.87 -4.01 72.41
C ILE A 318 -58.67 -4.88 72.81
N MET A 319 -57.48 -4.32 73.09
CA MET A 319 -56.58 -4.96 74.06
C MET A 319 -55.81 -3.93 74.89
N SER A 320 -55.91 -4.14 76.21
CA SER A 320 -55.37 -3.31 77.28
C SER A 320 -53.84 -3.47 77.43
N SER A 321 -53.24 -2.39 77.95
CA SER A 321 -51.85 -2.17 78.43
C SER A 321 -51.19 -3.38 79.13
N VAL A 322 -49.86 -3.55 79.15
CA VAL A 322 -48.84 -2.78 79.90
C VAL A 322 -47.45 -3.11 79.31
N SER A 323 -46.74 -2.15 78.70
CA SER A 323 -45.64 -1.31 79.24
C SER A 323 -44.38 -2.05 79.73
N SER A 324 -43.27 -1.93 78.98
CA SER A 324 -42.08 -1.14 79.37
C SER A 324 -40.94 -1.36 78.33
N VAL A 325 -40.01 -0.47 78.01
CA VAL A 325 -39.79 0.98 78.13
C VAL A 325 -38.55 1.23 77.25
N ILE A 326 -38.66 2.18 76.28
CA ILE A 326 -37.74 3.28 75.89
C ILE A 326 -36.29 2.89 75.49
N GLU A 327 -35.77 3.25 74.31
CA GLU A 327 -35.36 4.62 73.91
C GLU A 327 -35.22 4.72 72.36
N LEU A 328 -36.04 5.52 71.66
CA LEU A 328 -35.83 6.92 71.23
C LEU A 328 -34.83 7.04 70.05
N GLY A 329 -35.16 7.57 68.85
CA GLY A 329 -36.23 8.51 68.53
C GLY A 329 -36.68 8.54 67.05
N THR A 330 -37.95 8.93 66.93
CA THR A 330 -38.70 9.53 65.81
C THR A 330 -38.42 11.05 65.74
N PRO A 331 -39.05 11.87 64.84
CA PRO A 331 -39.99 11.59 63.73
C PRO A 331 -39.47 12.20 62.39
N THR A 332 -40.05 12.03 61.19
CA THR A 332 -41.37 12.54 60.80
C THR A 332 -41.66 12.06 59.37
N SER A 333 -42.91 11.64 59.17
CA SER A 333 -43.54 11.25 57.92
C SER A 333 -43.82 12.42 56.97
N THR A 334 -43.71 12.18 55.67
CA THR A 334 -44.55 12.85 54.66
C THR A 334 -44.93 11.85 53.57
N VAL A 335 -46.22 11.51 53.56
CA VAL A 335 -46.94 10.96 52.42
C VAL A 335 -46.85 11.96 51.28
N SER A 336 -46.46 11.51 50.08
CA SER A 336 -46.78 12.21 48.84
C SER A 336 -47.08 11.20 47.74
N SER A 337 -48.38 11.06 47.47
CA SER A 337 -48.92 10.61 46.19
C SER A 337 -48.41 11.54 45.09
N ILE A 338 -47.55 11.07 44.18
CA ILE A 338 -47.28 11.79 42.93
C ILE A 338 -47.34 10.81 41.77
N SER A 339 -48.32 11.13 40.93
CA SER A 339 -48.56 10.71 39.56
C SER A 339 -47.31 10.33 38.76
N SER A 340 -47.45 9.23 38.03
CA SER A 340 -46.97 9.06 36.65
C SER A 340 -46.57 10.38 35.99
N ASN A 341 -45.26 10.58 35.82
CA ASN A 341 -44.72 11.42 34.76
C ASN A 341 -43.59 10.65 34.10
N CYS A 342 -43.90 10.08 32.93
CA CYS A 342 -42.93 9.62 31.96
C CYS A 342 -42.01 10.79 31.60
N VAL A 343 -40.84 10.86 32.22
CA VAL A 343 -39.76 11.73 31.75
C VAL A 343 -38.97 10.93 30.73
N LEU A 344 -39.15 11.26 29.44
CA LEU A 344 -38.27 10.77 28.38
C LEU A 344 -36.83 11.24 28.68
N PRO A 345 -35.83 10.33 28.65
CA PRO A 345 -34.45 10.70 28.80
C PRO A 345 -33.94 11.35 27.50
N TRP A 346 -33.87 12.69 27.51
CA TRP A 346 -33.18 13.59 26.58
C TRP A 346 -31.73 13.18 26.25
N THR A 347 -31.13 12.24 26.97
CA THR A 347 -29.83 11.64 26.69
C THR A 347 -29.80 10.73 25.44
N VAL A 348 -30.93 10.18 25.00
CA VAL A 348 -30.99 9.36 23.77
C VAL A 348 -30.82 10.23 22.52
N GLY A 349 -31.33 11.47 22.53
CA GLY A 349 -31.18 12.41 21.41
C GLY A 349 -29.74 12.88 21.19
N VAL A 350 -28.96 13.02 22.26
CA VAL A 350 -27.55 13.45 22.19
C VAL A 350 -26.65 12.33 21.66
N LEU A 351 -26.93 11.07 22.02
CA LEU A 351 -26.19 9.90 21.52
C LEU A 351 -26.46 9.62 20.04
N ILE A 352 -27.72 9.74 19.58
CA ILE A 352 -28.05 9.58 18.16
C ILE A 352 -27.45 10.73 17.34
N GLY A 353 -27.46 11.96 17.86
CA GLY A 353 -26.81 13.11 17.21
C GLY A 353 -25.30 12.92 17.03
N ALA A 354 -24.60 12.41 18.03
CA ALA A 354 -23.16 12.16 17.96
C ALA A 354 -22.80 11.07 16.94
N VAL A 355 -23.59 10.00 16.85
CA VAL A 355 -23.38 8.91 15.88
C VAL A 355 -23.62 9.37 14.45
N VAL A 356 -24.65 10.20 14.22
CA VAL A 356 -24.93 10.75 12.88
C VAL A 356 -23.83 11.73 12.44
N VAL A 357 -23.33 12.59 13.34
CA VAL A 357 -22.23 13.52 13.02
C VAL A 357 -20.92 12.78 12.74
N ALA A 358 -20.61 11.73 13.52
CA ALA A 358 -19.45 10.86 13.28
C ALA A 358 -19.56 10.10 11.95
N GLY A 359 -20.75 9.60 11.62
CA GLY A 359 -21.02 8.95 10.33
C GLY A 359 -20.81 9.89 9.15
N ILE A 360 -21.34 11.12 9.23
CA ILE A 360 -21.19 12.14 8.18
C ILE A 360 -19.72 12.55 8.01
N THR A 361 -18.95 12.68 9.09
CA THR A 361 -17.51 13.02 8.99
C THR A 361 -16.68 11.90 8.36
N VAL A 362 -16.97 10.63 8.68
CA VAL A 362 -16.30 9.49 8.02
C VAL A 362 -16.65 9.42 6.54
N VAL A 363 -17.92 9.63 6.17
CA VAL A 363 -18.34 9.66 4.76
C VAL A 363 -17.66 10.80 4.00
N LEU A 364 -17.57 12.00 4.59
CA LEU A 364 -16.86 13.13 3.98
C LEU A 364 -15.36 12.86 3.81
N LEU A 365 -14.71 12.19 4.77
CA LEU A 365 -13.30 11.79 4.65
C LEU A 365 -13.09 10.77 3.53
N VAL A 366 -13.98 9.78 3.41
CA VAL A 366 -13.92 8.79 2.32
C VAL A 366 -14.11 9.48 0.97
N ILE A 367 -15.08 10.39 0.84
CA ILE A 367 -15.29 11.18 -0.37
C ILE A 367 -14.04 12.02 -0.68
N PHE A 368 -13.43 12.66 0.31
CA PHE A 368 -12.22 13.47 0.13
C PHE A 368 -11.02 12.63 -0.33
N VAL A 369 -10.84 11.42 0.23
CA VAL A 369 -9.78 10.50 -0.20
C VAL A 369 -10.00 10.01 -1.63
N ILE A 370 -11.24 9.71 -2.01
CA ILE A 370 -11.60 9.31 -3.38
C ILE A 370 -11.34 10.47 -4.35
N LEU A 371 -11.78 11.68 -4.03
CA LEU A 371 -11.55 12.87 -4.86
C LEU A 371 -10.04 13.15 -5.01
N LYS A 372 -9.26 13.04 -3.94
CA LYS A 372 -7.80 13.22 -3.99
C LYS A 372 -7.14 12.17 -4.88
N LYS A 373 -7.59 10.91 -4.82
CA LYS A 373 -7.12 9.85 -5.73
C LYS A 373 -7.50 10.11 -7.18
N CYS A 374 -8.71 10.59 -7.45
CA CYS A 374 -9.17 10.94 -8.81
C CYS A 374 -8.38 12.13 -9.38
N CYS A 375 -8.12 13.19 -8.60
CA CYS A 375 -7.31 14.32 -9.05
C CYS A 375 -5.84 13.92 -9.29
N TYR A 376 -5.28 13.05 -8.44
CA TYR A 376 -3.93 12.52 -8.63
C TYR A 376 -3.82 11.65 -9.89
N PHE A 377 -4.87 10.88 -10.21
CA PHE A 377 -4.92 10.06 -11.43
C PHE A 377 -5.14 10.91 -12.70
N SER A 378 -5.91 12.00 -12.61
CA SER A 378 -6.15 12.93 -13.71
C SER A 378 -4.88 13.74 -14.06
N SER A 379 -4.08 14.14 -13.07
CA SER A 379 -2.82 14.88 -13.31
C SER A 379 -1.73 14.03 -13.99
N ASN A 380 -1.80 12.70 -13.89
CA ASN A 380 -0.90 11.78 -14.62
C ASN A 380 -1.40 11.41 -16.01
N LYS A 381 -2.55 11.96 -16.44
CA LYS A 381 -3.16 11.71 -17.73
C LYS A 381 -3.66 13.03 -18.33
N SER A 382 -2.75 13.97 -18.62
CA SER A 382 -3.07 15.09 -19.50
C SER A 382 -2.31 14.95 -20.82
N ASN A 383 -3.03 14.44 -21.81
CA ASN A 383 -3.06 15.05 -23.12
C ASN A 383 -4.50 14.89 -23.63
N ASN A 384 -5.23 16.00 -23.58
CA ASN A 384 -6.62 16.25 -23.94
C ASN A 384 -7.68 16.12 -22.83
N ASP A 385 -8.40 17.23 -22.66
CA ASP A 385 -9.65 17.48 -21.93
C ASP A 385 -9.52 17.98 -20.47
N ASN A 386 -9.03 19.23 -20.35
CA ASN A 386 -9.18 20.06 -19.15
C ASN A 386 -10.56 20.75 -19.15
N GLU A 387 -11.52 20.28 -18.36
CA GLU A 387 -12.61 21.15 -17.88
C GLU A 387 -13.39 20.65 -16.64
N ILE A 388 -12.79 19.94 -15.68
CA ILE A 388 -13.48 19.63 -14.40
C ILE A 388 -12.48 19.63 -13.23
N CYS A 389 -11.87 20.77 -12.92
CA CYS A 389 -11.18 20.98 -11.64
C CYS A 389 -11.26 22.43 -11.13
N SER A 390 -12.04 23.32 -11.76
CA SER A 390 -12.08 24.75 -11.43
C SER A 390 -13.28 25.19 -10.58
N LEU A 391 -13.95 24.27 -9.87
CA LEU A 391 -15.01 24.62 -8.92
C LEU A 391 -14.89 23.74 -7.67
N LEU A 392 -13.89 24.05 -6.84
CA LEU A 392 -13.86 23.77 -5.40
C LEU A 392 -12.95 24.79 -4.71
#